data_AF-A0A5C0B6R8-F1
#
_entry.id   AF-A0A5C0B6R8-F1
#
_cell.length_a   1.000
_cell.length_b   1.000
_cell.length_c   1.000
_cell.angle_alpha   90.00
_cell.angle_beta   90.00
_cell.angle_gamma   90.00
#
_symmetry.space_group_name_H-M   'P 1'
#
loop_
_entity.id
_entity.type
_entity.pdbx_description
1 polymer ?
#
loop_
_entity_poly.entity_id
_entity_poly.type
_entity_poly.pdbx_seq_one_letter_code
_entity_poly.pdbx_strand_id
1 'polypeptide(L)'
;MGFLAAASGDVSRAERIFNGLARLRPGRAYPSVGLAVAWMNAGRAADAVVLLEKAQTSDPEERATLDAWRGFALQLAGRISESRRVLDTLAAKDGDAGVLARGLLGLAQEGK
;
A
#
# COMPACT_ATOMS: atom_id res chain seq x y z
N MET A 1 0.76 17.67 -0.83
CA MET A 1 0.74 17.74 0.64
C MET A 1 0.50 16.38 1.32
N GLY A 2 -0.50 15.58 0.90
CA GLY A 2 -0.73 14.24 1.50
C GLY A 2 0.46 13.26 1.38
N PHE A 3 1.05 13.12 0.19
CA PHE A 3 2.22 12.25 0.00
C PHE A 3 3.50 12.74 0.72
N LEU A 4 3.65 14.05 0.91
CA LEU A 4 4.78 14.59 1.68
C LEU A 4 4.63 14.26 3.16
N ALA A 5 3.42 14.36 3.73
CA ALA A 5 3.14 13.91 5.09
C ALA A 5 3.35 12.40 5.24
N ALA A 6 2.95 11.61 4.25
CA ALA A 6 3.18 10.17 4.22
C ALA A 6 4.67 9.83 4.18
N ALA A 7 5.45 10.50 3.32
CA ALA A 7 6.90 10.32 3.23
C ALA A 7 7.63 10.71 4.53
N SER A 8 7.07 11.66 5.30
CA SER A 8 7.63 12.09 6.59
C SER A 8 7.31 11.15 7.76
N GLY A 9 6.44 10.16 7.56
CA GLY A 9 5.90 9.34 8.66
C GLY A 9 5.03 10.12 9.65
N ASP A 10 4.58 11.34 9.29
CA ASP A 10 3.68 12.16 10.12
C ASP A 10 2.26 11.60 10.00
N VAL A 11 2.03 10.53 10.74
CA VAL A 11 0.79 9.76 10.73
C VAL A 11 -0.40 10.66 11.07
N SER A 12 -0.29 11.54 12.08
CA SER A 12 -1.40 12.39 12.50
C SER A 12 -1.83 13.37 11.42
N ARG A 13 -0.88 13.95 10.68
CA ARG A 13 -1.21 14.83 9.55
C ARG A 13 -1.73 14.04 8.35
N ALA A 14 -1.13 12.88 8.05
CA ALA A 14 -1.59 12.00 6.98
C ALA A 14 -3.01 11.50 7.21
N GLU A 15 -3.35 11.06 8.43
CA GLU A 15 -4.69 10.62 8.82
C GLU A 15 -5.73 11.71 8.59
N ARG A 16 -5.46 12.96 8.99
CA ARG A 16 -6.40 14.07 8.77
C ARG A 16 -6.66 14.31 7.28
N ILE A 17 -5.61 14.29 6.46
CA ILE A 17 -5.72 14.53 5.01
C ILE A 17 -6.46 13.38 4.33
N PHE A 18 -6.01 12.14 4.56
CA PHE A 18 -6.55 10.98 3.86
C PHE A 18 -7.94 10.57 4.37
N ASN A 19 -8.28 10.76 5.65
CA ASN A 19 -9.66 10.59 6.11
C ASN A 19 -10.61 11.63 5.49
N GLY A 20 -10.14 12.87 5.28
CA GLY A 20 -10.90 13.87 4.52
C GLY A 20 -11.14 13.43 3.08
N LEU A 21 -10.12 12.91 2.41
CA LEU A 21 -10.22 12.42 1.03
C LEU A 21 -11.12 11.17 0.90
N ALA A 22 -11.04 10.24 1.85
CA ALA A 22 -11.88 9.05 1.89
C ALA A 22 -13.38 9.40 2.00
N ARG A 23 -13.71 10.49 2.69
CA ARG A 23 -15.10 11.01 2.78
C ARG A 23 -15.58 11.66 1.48
N LEU A 24 -14.68 12.27 0.70
CA LEU A 24 -15.02 12.94 -0.55
C LEU A 24 -15.13 11.98 -1.74
N ARG A 25 -14.39 10.87 -1.72
CA ARG A 25 -14.33 9.88 -2.82
C ARG A 25 -14.30 8.45 -2.25
N PRO A 26 -15.42 7.94 -1.71
CA PRO A 26 -15.47 6.56 -1.24
C PRO A 26 -15.19 5.60 -2.40
N GLY A 27 -14.39 4.57 -2.15
CA GLY A 27 -14.07 3.52 -3.13
C GLY A 27 -12.85 3.77 -4.01
N ARG A 28 -12.05 4.80 -3.76
CA ARG A 28 -10.73 4.97 -4.39
C ARG A 28 -9.63 4.33 -3.54
N ALA A 29 -8.62 3.75 -4.19
CA ALA A 29 -7.43 3.19 -3.55
C ALA A 29 -6.57 4.27 -2.90
N TYR A 30 -6.51 5.44 -3.54
CA TYR A 30 -5.58 6.52 -3.19
C TYR A 30 -5.58 6.95 -1.71
N PRO A 31 -6.74 7.16 -1.03
CA PRO A 31 -6.75 7.52 0.38
C PRO A 31 -6.18 6.43 1.29
N SER A 32 -6.54 5.17 1.04
CA SER A 32 -6.05 4.02 1.81
C SER A 32 -4.57 3.78 1.58
N VAL A 33 -4.10 3.91 0.34
CA VAL A 33 -2.67 3.80 -0.02
C VAL A 33 -1.86 4.89 0.66
N GLY A 34 -2.29 6.15 0.56
CA GLY A 34 -1.56 7.26 1.15
C GLY A 34 -1.42 7.15 2.67
N LEU A 35 -2.48 6.68 3.34
CA LEU A 35 -2.44 6.41 4.78
C LEU A 35 -1.58 5.20 5.13
N ALA A 36 -1.66 4.12 4.35
CA ALA A 36 -0.81 2.95 4.53
C ALA A 36 0.68 3.30 4.39
N VAL A 37 1.04 4.13 3.40
CA VAL A 37 2.42 4.63 3.24
C VAL A 37 2.88 5.43 4.44
N ALA A 38 2.03 6.31 4.99
CA ALA A 38 2.35 7.05 6.20
C ALA A 38 2.62 6.11 7.40
N TRP A 39 1.77 5.09 7.58
CA TRP A 39 1.94 4.10 8.65
C TRP A 39 3.18 3.23 8.45
N MET A 40 3.47 2.82 7.22
CA MET A 40 4.70 2.09 6.88
C MET A 40 5.96 2.90 7.24
N ASN A 41 6.01 4.18 6.87
CA ASN A 41 7.14 5.05 7.17
C ASN A 41 7.29 5.36 8.67
N ALA A 42 6.20 5.26 9.44
CA ALA A 42 6.21 5.37 10.89
C ALA A 42 6.53 4.05 11.63
N GLY A 43 6.94 3.00 10.92
CA GLY A 43 7.22 1.68 11.49
C GLY A 43 5.98 0.86 11.86
N ARG A 44 4.78 1.32 11.50
CA ARG A 44 3.48 0.67 11.76
C ARG A 44 3.02 -0.16 10.56
N ALA A 45 3.92 -0.95 9.98
CA ALA A 45 3.64 -1.73 8.78
C ALA A 45 2.52 -2.77 8.99
N ALA A 46 2.42 -3.38 10.18
CA ALA A 46 1.35 -4.33 10.49
C ALA A 46 -0.04 -3.67 10.45
N ASP A 47 -0.18 -2.45 10.96
CA ASP A 47 -1.43 -1.70 10.87
C ASP A 47 -1.76 -1.34 9.41
N ALA A 48 -0.74 -1.00 8.61
CA ALA A 48 -0.90 -0.68 7.20
C ALA A 48 -1.43 -1.88 6.39
N VAL A 49 -1.01 -3.10 6.71
CA VAL A 49 -1.57 -4.33 6.12
C VAL A 49 -3.06 -4.42 6.40
N VAL A 50 -3.48 -4.26 7.66
CA VAL A 50 -4.90 -4.37 8.06
C VAL A 50 -5.76 -3.29 7.39
N LEU A 51 -5.22 -2.07 7.24
CA LEU A 51 -5.92 -1.00 6.54
C LEU A 51 -6.17 -1.34 5.07
N LEU A 52 -5.14 -1.83 4.36
CA LEU A 52 -5.24 -2.17 2.94
C LEU A 52 -6.11 -3.40 2.71
N GLU A 53 -6.14 -4.38 3.63
CA GLU A 53 -7.06 -5.52 3.59
C GLU A 53 -8.53 -5.09 3.70
N LYS A 54 -8.81 -4.10 4.55
CA LYS A 54 -10.17 -3.57 4.75
C LYS A 54 -10.60 -2.59 3.67
N ALA A 55 -9.67 -2.10 2.86
CA ALA A 55 -9.99 -1.17 1.77
C ALA A 55 -10.88 -1.88 0.73
N GLN A 56 -12.11 -1.40 0.60
CA GLN A 56 -13.07 -1.89 -0.38
C GLN A 56 -13.07 -0.97 -1.60
N THR A 57 -12.99 -1.60 -2.78
CA THR A 57 -13.10 -0.94 -4.08
C THR A 57 -13.75 -1.93 -5.04
N SER A 58 -14.66 -1.42 -5.86
CA SER A 58 -15.34 -2.17 -6.91
C SER A 58 -14.57 -2.17 -8.22
N ASP A 59 -13.50 -1.38 -8.31
CA ASP A 59 -12.65 -1.27 -9.48
C ASP A 59 -11.49 -2.29 -9.39
N PRO A 60 -11.36 -3.21 -10.36
CA PRO A 60 -10.29 -4.23 -10.36
C PRO A 60 -8.87 -3.66 -10.40
N GLU A 61 -8.64 -2.52 -11.07
CA GLU A 61 -7.32 -1.89 -11.15
C GLU A 61 -6.96 -1.20 -9.83
N GLU A 62 -7.93 -0.53 -9.21
CA GLU A 62 -7.76 0.03 -7.87
C GLU A 62 -7.53 -1.09 -6.84
N ARG A 63 -8.18 -2.24 -6.99
CA ARG A 63 -7.95 -3.42 -6.15
C ARG A 63 -6.54 -3.97 -6.31
N ALA A 64 -6.09 -4.15 -7.56
CA ALA A 64 -4.73 -4.59 -7.84
C ALA A 64 -3.68 -3.63 -7.26
N THR A 65 -3.95 -2.32 -7.31
CA THR A 65 -3.10 -1.30 -6.67
C THR A 65 -3.06 -1.47 -5.16
N LEU A 66 -4.21 -1.64 -4.48
CA LEU A 66 -4.27 -1.90 -3.04
C LEU A 66 -3.49 -3.17 -2.65
N ASP A 67 -3.62 -4.23 -3.44
CA ASP A 67 -2.94 -5.50 -3.20
C ASP A 67 -1.41 -5.36 -3.37
N ALA A 68 -0.93 -4.55 -4.33
CA ALA A 68 0.50 -4.27 -4.49
C ALA A 68 1.08 -3.55 -3.26
N TRP A 69 0.40 -2.50 -2.78
CA TRP A 69 0.81 -1.80 -1.56
C TRP A 69 0.71 -2.68 -0.31
N ARG A 70 -0.27 -3.60 -0.25
CA ARG A 70 -0.39 -4.58 0.83
C ARG A 70 0.79 -5.54 0.80
N GLY A 71 1.17 -6.00 -0.39
CA GLY A 71 2.38 -6.79 -0.61
C GLY A 71 3.62 -6.10 -0.06
N PHE A 72 3.79 -4.80 -0.29
CA PHE A 72 4.90 -4.03 0.28
C PHE A 72 4.82 -3.89 1.81
N ALA A 73 3.64 -3.56 2.35
CA ALA A 73 3.43 -3.46 3.79
C ALA A 73 3.73 -4.79 4.52
N LEU A 74 3.39 -5.92 3.90
CA LEU A 74 3.75 -7.25 4.40
C LEU A 74 5.27 -7.46 4.46
N GLN A 75 6.05 -6.91 3.52
CA GLN A 75 7.51 -6.97 3.58
C GLN A 75 8.05 -6.22 4.78
N LEU A 76 7.61 -4.97 4.96
CA LEU A 76 8.03 -4.11 6.07
C LEU A 76 7.58 -4.66 7.43
N ALA A 77 6.49 -5.42 7.47
CA ALA A 77 6.03 -6.14 8.66
C ALA A 77 6.78 -7.47 8.90
N GLY A 78 7.76 -7.83 8.07
CA GLY A 78 8.52 -9.09 8.18
C GLY A 78 7.78 -10.33 7.65
N ARG A 79 6.59 -10.19 7.09
CA ARG A 79 5.75 -11.26 6.54
C ARG A 79 6.12 -11.56 5.08
N ILE A 80 7.40 -11.85 4.85
CA ILE A 80 8.02 -11.95 3.51
C ILE A 80 7.34 -13.01 2.63
N SER A 81 6.99 -14.17 3.19
CA SER A 81 6.35 -15.26 2.43
C SER A 81 4.98 -14.86 1.88
N GLU A 82 4.19 -14.11 2.65
CA GLU A 82 2.87 -13.64 2.23
C GLU A 82 2.99 -12.50 1.23
N SER A 83 3.92 -11.59 1.47
CA SER A 83 4.25 -10.52 0.52
C SER A 83 4.56 -11.09 -0.86
N ARG A 84 5.50 -12.04 -0.93
CA ARG A 84 5.92 -12.65 -2.21
C ARG A 84 4.74 -13.26 -2.95
N ARG A 85 3.92 -14.06 -2.27
CA ARG A 85 2.72 -14.66 -2.91
C ARG A 85 1.81 -13.61 -3.55
N VAL A 86 1.55 -12.51 -2.85
CA VAL A 86 0.68 -11.43 -3.35
C VAL A 86 1.33 -10.73 -4.54
N LEU A 87 2.60 -10.33 -4.39
CA LEU A 87 3.32 -9.58 -5.43
C LEU A 87 3.63 -10.42 -6.67
N ASP A 88 3.99 -11.70 -6.53
CA ASP A 88 4.19 -12.61 -7.65
C ASP A 88 2.89 -12.78 -8.47
N THR A 89 1.75 -12.94 -7.78
CA THR A 89 0.44 -13.05 -8.43
C THR A 89 0.08 -11.79 -9.23
N LEU A 90 0.47 -10.62 -8.74
CA LEU A 90 0.24 -9.35 -9.44
C LEU A 90 1.26 -9.13 -10.56
N ALA A 91 2.53 -9.48 -10.35
CA ALA A 91 3.61 -9.33 -11.32
C ALA A 91 3.36 -10.16 -12.59
N ALA A 92 2.65 -11.27 -12.46
CA ALA A 92 2.21 -12.12 -13.57
C ALA A 92 1.09 -11.50 -14.42
N LYS A 93 0.46 -10.41 -13.96
CA LYS A 93 -0.57 -9.67 -14.70
C LYS A 93 0.05 -8.50 -15.45
N ASP A 94 -0.54 -8.16 -16.58
CA ASP A 94 -0.24 -6.91 -17.28
C ASP A 94 -0.98 -5.73 -16.64
N GLY A 95 -0.39 -4.54 -16.73
CA GLY A 95 -0.93 -3.31 -16.15
C GLY A 95 -0.04 -2.70 -15.07
N ASP A 96 -0.43 -1.51 -14.61
CA ASP A 96 0.37 -0.67 -13.71
C ASP A 96 0.67 -1.37 -12.38
N ALA A 97 -0.29 -2.13 -11.84
CA ALA A 97 -0.11 -2.90 -10.62
C ALA A 97 0.94 -4.02 -10.78
N GLY A 98 1.04 -4.64 -11.95
CA GLY A 98 2.04 -5.66 -12.24
C GLY A 98 3.45 -5.07 -12.34
N VAL A 99 3.58 -3.91 -12.99
CA VAL A 99 4.84 -3.15 -13.05
C VAL A 99 5.27 -2.74 -11.64
N LEU A 100 4.35 -2.22 -10.83
CA LEU A 100 4.60 -1.85 -9.44
C LEU A 100 5.03 -3.07 -8.62
N ALA A 101 4.34 -4.21 -8.73
CA ALA A 101 4.66 -5.41 -7.99
C ALA A 101 6.06 -5.96 -8.29
N ARG A 102 6.49 -5.92 -9.56
CA ARG A 102 7.86 -6.30 -9.95
C ARG A 102 8.90 -5.39 -9.32
N GLY A 103 8.67 -4.07 -9.32
CA GLY A 103 9.55 -3.11 -8.64
C GLY A 103 9.69 -3.39 -7.14
N LEU A 104 8.56 -3.67 -6.47
CA LEU A 104 8.54 -3.98 -5.03
C LEU A 104 9.18 -5.33 -4.69
N LEU A 105 9.13 -6.31 -5.61
CA LEU A 105 9.86 -7.57 -5.47
C LEU A 105 11.37 -7.38 -5.62
N GLY A 106 11.81 -6.49 -6.53
CA GLY A 106 13.22 -6.14 -6.72
C GLY A 106 13.84 -5.55 -5.45
N LEU A 107 13.16 -4.55 -4.85
CA LEU A 107 13.60 -3.92 -3.60
C LEU A 107 13.76 -4.93 -2.44
N ALA A 108 12.91 -5.96 -2.40
CA ALA A 108 13.00 -7.01 -1.38
C ALA A 108 14.19 -7.96 -1.55
N GLN A 109 14.76 -8.06 -2.77
CA GLN A 109 15.89 -8.93 -3.06
C GLN A 109 17.23 -8.25 -2.76
N GLU A 110 17.29 -6.92 -2.82
CA GLU A 110 18.51 -6.13 -2.61
C GLU A 110 18.86 -5.89 -1.12
N GLY A 111 17.93 -6.14 -0.20
CA GLY A 111 18.12 -5.93 1.24
C GLY A 111 18.79 -7.08 2.01
N LYS A 112 19.65 -7.89 1.36
CA LYS A 112 20.39 -9.01 2.00
C LYS A 112 21.86 -8.70 2.21
#